data_AF-A0A9D5G5K3-F1
#
_entry.id   AF-A0A9D5G5K3-F1
#
_cell.length_a   1.000
_cell.length_b   1.000
_cell.length_c   1.000
_cell.angle_alpha   90.00
_cell.angle_beta   90.00
_cell.angle_gamma   90.00
#
_symmetry.space_group_name_H-M   'P 1'
#
loop_
_entity.id
_entity.type
_entity.pdbx_description
1 polymer ?
#
loop_
_entity_poly.entity_id
_entity_poly.type
_entity_poly.pdbx_seq_one_letter_code
_entity_poly.pdbx_strand_id
1 'polypeptide(L)'
;MEQVVLDLASEVGEREACVQVGIARASFRRRHVLAPTPPLDARAPSDSCVQPSRQQRRYEARKLDREQRREQRVRRPSSLALGAQERRTVLHAVHEPRFVDRSVPHIYATLLDASGNGIAPGFR
;
A
#
# COMPACT_ATOMS: atom_id res chain seq x y z
N MET A 1 2.13 -7.54 55.24
CA MET A 1 2.39 -6.08 55.25
C MET A 1 1.89 -5.41 53.97
N GLU A 2 2.13 -5.98 52.78
CA GLU A 2 1.71 -5.36 51.51
C GLU A 2 0.19 -5.35 51.28
N GLN A 3 -0.55 -6.35 51.76
CA GLN A 3 -2.02 -6.37 51.70
C GLN A 3 -2.64 -5.20 52.49
N VAL A 4 -2.05 -4.85 53.63
CA VAL A 4 -2.48 -3.72 54.47
C VAL A 4 -2.36 -2.39 53.71
N VAL A 5 -1.37 -2.26 52.82
CA VAL A 5 -1.21 -1.07 51.97
C VAL A 5 -2.34 -1.01 50.93
N LEU A 6 -2.78 -2.13 50.35
CA LEU A 6 -3.88 -2.14 49.39
C LEU A 6 -5.21 -1.75 50.04
N ASP A 7 -5.47 -2.26 51.24
CA ASP A 7 -6.71 -1.99 51.98
C ASP A 7 -6.75 -0.51 52.40
N LEU A 8 -5.68 0.02 53.02
CA LEU A 8 -5.56 1.45 53.35
C LEU A 8 -5.55 2.36 52.11
N ALA A 9 -4.97 1.92 50.99
CA ALA A 9 -4.88 2.75 49.79
C ALA A 9 -6.25 3.12 49.21
N SER A 10 -7.28 2.29 49.46
CA SER A 10 -8.66 2.59 49.04
C SER A 10 -9.30 3.73 49.83
N GLU A 11 -8.86 3.95 51.07
CA GLU A 11 -9.41 4.96 51.99
C GLU A 11 -8.58 6.25 52.01
N VAL A 12 -7.25 6.15 52.09
CA VAL A 12 -6.33 7.30 52.27
C VAL A 12 -5.46 7.59 51.04
N GLY A 13 -5.49 6.70 50.04
CA GLY A 13 -4.62 6.76 48.87
C GLY A 13 -3.27 6.07 49.07
N GLU A 14 -2.74 5.51 47.98
CA GLU A 14 -1.53 4.67 47.94
C GLU A 14 -0.30 5.33 48.59
N ARG A 15 -0.12 6.64 48.37
CA ARG A 15 1.06 7.36 48.87
C ARG A 15 1.05 7.43 50.40
N GLU A 16 -0.10 7.75 50.99
CA GLU A 16 -0.25 7.89 52.43
C GLU A 16 -0.25 6.51 53.12
N ALA A 17 -0.90 5.52 52.51
CA ALA A 17 -0.86 4.14 52.96
C ALA A 17 0.58 3.58 53.03
N CYS A 18 1.41 3.85 52.01
CA CYS A 18 2.82 3.43 52.04
C CYS A 18 3.61 4.09 53.18
N VAL A 19 3.34 5.36 53.48
CA VAL A 19 3.98 6.10 54.57
C VAL A 19 3.56 5.53 55.93
N GLN A 20 2.26 5.29 56.14
CA GLN A 20 1.73 4.76 57.40
C GLN A 20 2.20 3.33 57.70
N VAL A 21 2.33 2.48 56.69
CA VAL A 21 2.82 1.10 56.84
C VAL A 21 4.35 1.04 56.90
N GLY A 22 5.05 2.15 56.59
CA GLY A 22 6.51 2.23 56.66
C GLY A 22 7.24 1.51 55.51
N ILE A 23 6.60 1.37 54.35
CA ILE A 23 7.18 0.72 53.17
C ILE A 23 7.52 1.78 52.12
N ALA A 24 8.68 1.65 51.46
CA ALA A 24 9.03 2.51 50.34
C ALA A 24 8.04 2.30 49.17
N ARG A 25 7.36 3.38 48.77
CA ARG A 25 6.39 3.38 47.66
C ARG A 25 6.94 2.76 46.37
N ALA A 26 8.22 3.00 46.07
CA ALA A 26 8.87 2.42 44.91
C ALA A 26 8.96 0.88 45.00
N SER A 27 9.26 0.33 46.18
CA SER A 27 9.30 -1.12 46.41
C SER A 27 7.91 -1.73 46.32
N PHE A 28 6.90 -1.06 46.89
CA PHE A 28 5.51 -1.47 46.77
C PHE A 28 5.06 -1.52 45.30
N ARG A 29 5.27 -0.44 44.54
CA ARG A 29 4.95 -0.37 43.10
C ARG A 29 5.70 -1.37 42.22
N ARG A 30 6.94 -1.72 42.58
CA ARG A 30 7.74 -2.71 41.83
C ARG A 30 7.24 -4.14 42.05
N ARG A 31 6.72 -4.44 43.24
CA ARG A 31 6.16 -5.76 43.57
C ARG A 31 4.70 -5.87 43.13
N HIS A 32 3.96 -4.78 43.26
CA HIS A 32 2.58 -4.62 42.84
C HIS A 32 2.49 -3.78 41.58
N VAL A 33 3.33 -4.07 40.56
CA VAL A 33 3.19 -3.44 39.24
C VAL A 33 1.74 -3.65 38.84
N LEU A 34 1.02 -2.52 38.91
CA LEU A 34 -0.41 -2.39 38.66
C LEU A 34 -0.73 -3.21 37.42
N ALA A 35 -1.83 -3.95 37.48
CA ALA A 35 -2.39 -4.74 36.39
C ALA A 35 -2.00 -4.16 35.03
N PRO A 36 -1.53 -4.99 34.06
CA PRO A 36 -1.02 -4.49 32.79
C PRO A 36 -1.98 -3.42 32.30
N THR A 37 -1.46 -2.20 32.14
CA THR A 37 -2.21 -1.15 31.45
C THR A 37 -2.77 -1.84 30.22
N PRO A 38 -4.12 -1.89 30.04
CA PRO A 38 -4.66 -2.56 28.88
C PRO A 38 -3.89 -1.99 27.69
N PRO A 39 -3.40 -2.86 26.78
CA PRO A 39 -2.56 -2.43 25.67
C PRO A 39 -3.19 -1.17 25.09
N LEU A 40 -2.37 -0.17 24.77
CA LEU A 40 -2.81 1.16 24.36
C LEU A 40 -3.83 1.14 23.21
N ASP A 41 -3.99 -0.01 22.55
CA ASP A 41 -4.94 -0.35 21.51
C ASP A 41 -6.39 -0.56 21.99
N ALA A 42 -6.64 -0.72 23.30
CA ALA A 42 -7.99 -0.87 23.87
C ALA A 42 -8.70 0.48 24.12
N ARG A 43 -7.96 1.60 24.06
CA ARG A 43 -8.59 2.90 23.82
C ARG A 43 -8.96 2.93 22.35
N ALA A 44 -10.23 2.72 22.04
CA ALA A 44 -10.79 3.10 20.75
C ALA A 44 -10.19 4.45 20.35
N PRO A 45 -9.69 4.60 19.11
CA PRO A 45 -9.06 5.84 18.69
C PRO A 45 -10.04 6.97 18.98
N SER A 46 -9.69 7.85 19.90
CA SER A 46 -10.48 9.04 20.13
C SER A 46 -10.50 9.77 18.79
N ASP A 47 -11.69 10.01 18.24
CA ASP A 47 -11.95 10.70 16.96
C ASP A 47 -11.41 12.15 16.90
N SER A 48 -10.45 12.50 17.75
CA SER A 48 -9.65 13.71 17.68
C SER A 48 -8.44 13.48 16.78
N CYS A 49 -8.66 13.65 15.48
CA CYS A 49 -7.82 14.52 14.64
C CYS A 49 -6.29 14.35 14.81
N VAL A 50 -5.75 13.14 14.61
CA VAL A 50 -4.31 13.00 14.31
C VAL A 50 -4.10 13.47 12.89
N GLN A 51 -3.91 14.77 12.72
CA GLN A 51 -3.62 15.32 11.40
C GLN A 51 -2.26 14.80 10.96
N PRO A 52 -2.14 14.16 9.77
CA PRO A 52 -0.85 13.78 9.22
C PRO A 52 0.02 15.03 9.12
N SER A 53 1.31 14.89 9.39
CA SER A 53 2.26 16.00 9.33
C SER A 53 2.19 16.71 7.96
N ARG A 54 2.59 17.98 7.91
CA ARG A 54 2.65 18.73 6.65
C ARG A 54 3.47 18.01 5.56
N GLN A 55 4.52 17.29 5.96
CA GLN A 55 5.34 16.50 5.04
C GLN A 55 4.60 15.28 4.50
N GLN A 56 3.89 14.54 5.37
CA GLN A 56 3.07 13.39 4.97
C GLN A 56 1.97 13.81 3.98
N ARG A 57 1.24 14.90 4.28
CA ARG A 57 0.23 15.44 3.35
C ARG A 57 0.80 15.78 1.97
N ARG A 58 2.00 16.39 1.94
CA ARG A 58 2.70 16.71 0.68
C ARG A 58 3.12 15.46 -0.09
N TYR A 59 3.58 14.43 0.62
CA TYR A 59 3.98 13.18 0.00
C TYR A 59 2.77 12.46 -0.61
N GLU A 60 1.68 12.33 0.15
CA GLU A 60 0.44 11.71 -0.32
C GLU A 60 -0.15 12.47 -1.51
N ALA A 61 -0.21 13.79 -1.46
CA ALA A 61 -0.67 14.60 -2.59
C ALA A 61 0.16 14.37 -3.87
N ARG A 62 1.49 14.27 -3.74
CA ARG A 62 2.38 13.95 -4.88
C ARG A 62 2.18 12.53 -5.39
N LYS A 63 1.93 11.58 -4.49
CA LYS A 63 1.67 10.18 -4.85
C LYS A 63 0.36 10.07 -5.64
N LEU A 64 -0.70 10.70 -5.15
CA LEU A 64 -2.00 10.74 -5.81
C LEU A 64 -1.94 11.44 -7.17
N ASP A 65 -1.24 12.57 -7.32
CA ASP A 65 -1.05 13.22 -8.63
C ASP A 65 -0.33 12.30 -9.63
N ARG A 66 0.69 11.54 -9.17
CA ARG A 66 1.39 10.56 -10.02
C ARG A 66 0.47 9.40 -10.43
N GLU A 67 -0.33 8.88 -9.51
CA GLU A 67 -1.32 7.82 -9.79
C GLU A 67 -2.37 8.34 -10.78
N GLN A 68 -2.93 9.52 -10.56
CA GLN A 68 -3.87 10.16 -11.49
C GLN A 68 -3.26 10.37 -12.87
N ARG A 69 -2.02 10.84 -12.97
CA ARG A 69 -1.32 10.99 -14.26
C ARG A 69 -1.09 9.66 -14.96
N ARG A 70 -0.81 8.58 -14.21
CA ARG A 70 -0.68 7.23 -14.77
C ARG A 70 -2.03 6.76 -15.30
N GLU A 71 -3.10 6.89 -14.53
CA GLU A 71 -4.46 6.56 -14.96
C GLU A 71 -4.89 7.37 -16.19
N GLN A 72 -4.59 8.66 -16.21
CA GLN A 72 -4.85 9.54 -17.37
C GLN A 72 -4.03 9.13 -18.60
N ARG A 73 -2.76 8.75 -18.44
CA ARG A 73 -1.92 8.24 -19.54
C ARG A 73 -2.42 6.89 -20.06
N VAL A 74 -2.87 6.00 -19.19
CA VAL A 74 -3.42 4.69 -19.60
C VAL A 74 -4.68 4.83 -20.46
N ARG A 75 -5.43 5.93 -20.32
CA ARG A 75 -6.67 6.15 -21.08
C ARG A 75 -6.50 6.82 -22.44
N ARG A 76 -5.34 7.41 -22.74
CA ARG A 76 -5.10 8.03 -24.05
C ARG A 76 -4.29 7.08 -24.91
N PRO A 77 -4.91 6.35 -25.86
CA PRO A 77 -4.15 5.59 -26.83
C PRO A 77 -3.22 6.54 -27.60
N SER A 78 -1.99 6.11 -27.89
CA SER A 78 -1.11 6.89 -28.75
C SER A 78 -1.74 7.06 -30.12
N SER A 79 -1.42 8.14 -30.83
CA SER A 79 -1.88 8.35 -32.22
C SER A 79 -1.44 7.23 -33.18
N LEU A 80 -0.41 6.46 -32.80
CA LEU A 80 0.10 5.30 -33.53
C LEU A 80 -0.35 3.96 -32.93
N ALA A 81 -1.26 3.98 -31.94
CA ALA A 81 -1.77 2.73 -31.38
C ALA A 81 -2.76 2.12 -32.38
N LEU A 82 -2.57 0.84 -32.67
CA LEU A 82 -3.55 0.06 -33.43
C LEU A 82 -4.91 0.09 -32.71
N GLY A 83 -5.94 0.45 -33.44
CA GLY A 83 -7.33 0.28 -33.02
C GLY A 83 -7.66 -1.20 -32.80
N ALA A 84 -8.79 -1.46 -32.13
CA ALA A 84 -9.21 -2.82 -31.81
C ALA A 84 -9.34 -3.72 -33.05
N GLN A 85 -9.84 -3.16 -34.16
CA GLN A 85 -9.99 -3.89 -35.42
C GLN A 85 -8.64 -4.16 -36.09
N GLU A 86 -7.77 -3.15 -36.17
CA GLU A 86 -6.45 -3.29 -36.78
C GLU A 86 -5.59 -4.32 -36.04
N ARG A 87 -5.66 -4.31 -34.70
CA ARG A 87 -5.01 -5.33 -33.88
C ARG A 87 -5.52 -6.74 -34.20
N ARG A 88 -6.83 -6.89 -34.41
CA ARG A 88 -7.45 -8.18 -34.74
C ARG A 88 -7.00 -8.68 -36.11
N THR A 89 -6.88 -7.78 -37.09
CA THR A 89 -6.31 -8.07 -38.41
C THR A 89 -4.87 -8.53 -38.32
N VAL A 90 -4.03 -7.83 -37.53
CA VAL A 90 -2.62 -8.22 -37.31
C VAL A 90 -2.53 -9.61 -36.66
N LEU A 91 -3.34 -9.87 -35.63
CA LEU A 91 -3.37 -11.17 -34.97
C LEU A 91 -3.82 -12.30 -35.91
N HIS A 92 -4.80 -12.04 -36.78
CA HIS A 92 -5.22 -13.01 -37.79
C HIS A 92 -4.09 -13.36 -38.75
N ALA A 93 -3.37 -12.35 -39.27
CA ALA A 93 -2.25 -12.55 -40.18
C ALA A 93 -1.09 -13.32 -39.52
N VAL A 94 -0.77 -13.02 -38.26
CA VAL A 94 0.29 -13.71 -37.50
C VAL A 94 -0.11 -15.15 -37.13
N HIS A 95 -1.40 -15.46 -37.02
CA HIS A 95 -1.88 -16.82 -36.76
C HIS A 95 -2.01 -17.68 -38.03
N GLU A 96 -1.64 -17.18 -39.20
CA GLU A 96 -1.65 -17.99 -40.40
C GLU A 96 -0.68 -19.20 -40.28
N PRO A 97 -1.01 -20.35 -40.90
CA PRO A 97 -0.23 -21.58 -40.76
C PRO A 97 1.26 -21.44 -41.08
N ARG A 98 1.63 -20.48 -41.95
CA ARG A 98 3.03 -20.19 -42.32
C ARG A 98 3.90 -19.70 -41.16
N PHE A 99 3.29 -19.16 -40.10
CA PHE A 99 3.98 -18.59 -38.94
C PHE A 99 3.87 -19.46 -37.69
N VAL A 100 3.10 -20.54 -37.72
CA VAL A 100 3.03 -21.52 -36.65
C VAL A 100 4.41 -22.17 -36.47
N ASP A 101 4.84 -22.32 -35.23
CA ASP A 101 6.16 -22.87 -34.83
C ASP A 101 7.39 -22.09 -35.35
N ARG A 102 7.20 -20.87 -35.88
CA ARG A 102 8.30 -19.99 -36.30
C ARG A 102 8.72 -19.06 -35.16
N SER A 103 10.02 -18.76 -35.11
CA SER A 103 10.55 -17.80 -34.15
C SER A 103 10.14 -16.37 -34.51
N VAL A 104 9.94 -15.52 -33.50
CA VAL A 104 9.56 -14.11 -33.69
C VAL A 104 10.49 -13.37 -34.69
N PRO A 105 11.84 -13.53 -34.64
CA PRO A 105 12.72 -12.91 -35.63
C PRO A 105 12.46 -13.37 -37.08
N HIS A 106 12.13 -14.65 -37.29
CA HIS A 106 11.85 -15.20 -38.60
C HIS A 106 10.54 -14.67 -39.20
N ILE A 107 9.51 -14.51 -38.38
CA ILE A 107 8.24 -13.88 -38.78
C ILE A 107 8.49 -12.44 -39.24
N TYR A 108 9.30 -11.68 -38.48
CA TYR A 108 9.66 -10.31 -38.81
C TYR A 108 10.41 -10.18 -40.13
N ALA A 109 11.43 -11.00 -40.36
CA ALA A 109 12.19 -11.00 -41.61
C ALA A 109 11.26 -11.28 -42.81
N THR A 110 10.43 -12.32 -42.70
CA THR A 110 9.47 -12.69 -43.75
C THR A 110 8.48 -11.57 -44.06
N LEU A 111 7.96 -10.87 -43.05
CA LEU A 111 7.03 -9.75 -43.24
C LEU A 111 7.71 -8.51 -43.85
N LEU A 112 8.97 -8.24 -43.47
CA LEU A 112 9.75 -7.14 -44.03
C LEU A 112 10.18 -7.44 -45.47
N ASP A 113 10.57 -8.67 -45.78
CA ASP A 113 10.90 -9.11 -47.14
C ASP A 113 9.66 -9.10 -48.05
N ALA A 114 8.50 -9.48 -47.53
CA ALA A 114 7.23 -9.44 -48.26
C ALA A 114 6.71 -8.00 -48.48
N SER A 115 6.99 -7.06 -47.56
CA SER A 115 6.59 -5.65 -47.71
C SER A 115 7.61 -4.81 -48.48
N GLY A 116 8.86 -5.28 -48.59
CA GLY A 116 9.91 -4.68 -49.43
C GLY A 116 9.72 -4.91 -50.94
N ASN A 117 8.93 -5.92 -51.33
CA ASN A 117 8.62 -6.24 -52.73
C ASN A 117 7.13 -6.05 -53.05
N GLY A 118 6.71 -4.80 -53.19
CA GLY A 118 5.87 -4.37 -54.33
C GLY A 118 4.46 -4.94 -54.54
N ILE A 119 3.66 -5.30 -53.52
CA ILE A 119 2.19 -5.43 -53.69
C ILE A 119 1.44 -4.78 -52.49
N ALA A 120 0.73 -3.69 -52.79
CA ALA A 120 -0.05 -2.77 -51.93
C ALA A 120 -1.47 -3.32 -51.61
N PRO A 121 -2.50 -2.55 -51.15
CA PRO A 121 -2.60 -1.23 -50.50
C PRO A 121 -3.42 -1.26 -49.17
N GLY A 122 -3.45 -0.16 -48.39
CA GLY A 122 -4.58 0.10 -47.47
C GLY A 122 -4.30 0.32 -45.98
N PHE A 123 -3.05 0.44 -45.53
CA PHE A 123 -2.76 0.94 -44.18
C PHE A 123 -2.68 2.47 -44.20
N ARG A 124 -3.83 3.13 -44.09
CA ARG A 124 -3.94 4.56 -43.78
C ARG A 124 -5.08 4.79 -42.80
#